data_AF-A0A0N1PBF6-F1
#
_entry.id   AF-A0A0N1PBF6-F1
#
_cell.length_a   1.000
_cell.length_b   1.000
_cell.length_c   1.000
_cell.angle_alpha   90.00
_cell.angle_beta   90.00
_cell.angle_gamma   90.00
#
_symmetry.space_group_name_H-M   'P 1'
#
loop_
_entity.id
_entity.type
_entity.pdbx_description
1 polymer ?
#
loop_
_entity_poly.entity_id
_entity_poly.type
_entity_poly.pdbx_seq_one_letter_code
_entity_poly.pdbx_strand_id
1 'polypeptide(L)'
;MFQRTCSAYRYRTAWRELLHPLPVWARKAQWLKRDTVEINEAALREPYYRIKSYAQPAAYTAPRVSGSAAQESSTHQSSRYSVEEQLRRPRQALSPERLQELREQLQLTDTCGPTLRSSAAGPAYSDEYGHRLRPRYPESWDTVPPHQPSHTPG
;
A
#
# COMPACT_ATOMS: atom_id res chain seq x y z
N MET A 1 -41.40 16.58 -47.71
CA MET A 1 -40.71 15.31 -47.33
C MET A 1 -39.82 15.58 -46.12
N PHE A 2 -39.66 14.60 -45.22
CA PHE A 2 -38.80 14.57 -44.00
C PHE A 2 -39.34 15.12 -42.65
N GLN A 3 -40.48 14.61 -42.18
CA GLN A 3 -40.84 14.64 -40.74
C GLN A 3 -41.02 13.25 -40.09
N ARG A 4 -40.75 12.16 -40.83
CA ARG A 4 -41.04 10.78 -40.38
C ARG A 4 -39.94 10.13 -39.53
N THR A 5 -38.75 10.72 -39.45
CA THR A 5 -37.61 10.14 -38.74
C THR A 5 -37.75 10.27 -37.23
N CYS A 6 -38.12 11.45 -36.73
CA CYS A 6 -38.25 11.69 -35.28
C CYS A 6 -39.31 10.82 -34.60
N SER A 7 -40.46 10.56 -35.24
CA SER A 7 -41.50 9.70 -34.66
C SER A 7 -41.10 8.23 -34.61
N ALA A 8 -40.50 7.70 -35.68
CA ALA A 8 -40.01 6.32 -35.73
C ALA A 8 -38.90 6.06 -34.69
N TYR A 9 -38.00 7.02 -34.47
CA TYR A 9 -37.00 6.93 -33.40
C TYR A 9 -37.63 6.93 -32.01
N ARG A 10 -38.67 7.75 -31.77
CA ARG A 10 -39.42 7.76 -30.50
C ARG A 10 -40.12 6.44 -30.20
N TYR A 11 -40.74 5.82 -31.21
CA TYR A 11 -41.35 4.49 -31.05
C TYR A 11 -40.28 3.45 -30.72
N ARG A 12 -39.15 3.43 -31.44
CA ARG A 12 -38.07 2.48 -31.17
C ARG A 12 -37.45 2.66 -29.79
N THR A 13 -37.28 3.90 -29.29
CA THR A 13 -36.81 4.14 -27.92
C THR A 13 -37.81 3.67 -26.88
N ALA A 14 -39.11 3.94 -27.06
CA ALA A 14 -40.15 3.46 -26.15
C ALA A 14 -40.18 1.92 -26.08
N TRP A 15 -40.02 1.25 -27.22
CA TRP A 15 -39.86 -0.21 -27.26
C TRP A 15 -38.63 -0.71 -26.49
N ARG A 16 -37.49 -0.01 -26.56
CA ARG A 16 -36.29 -0.36 -25.77
C ARG A 16 -36.50 -0.15 -24.28
N GLU A 17 -37.27 0.87 -23.88
CA GLU A 17 -37.59 1.14 -22.47
C GLU A 17 -38.50 0.07 -21.85
N LEU A 18 -39.36 -0.56 -22.64
CA LEU A 18 -40.18 -1.69 -22.18
C LEU A 18 -39.38 -3.00 -22.06
N LEU A 19 -38.27 -3.12 -22.78
CA LEU A 19 -37.49 -4.35 -22.92
C LEU A 19 -36.16 -4.30 -22.14
N HIS A 20 -36.22 -4.05 -20.83
CA HIS A 20 -35.04 -4.15 -19.96
C HIS A 20 -34.91 -5.56 -19.35
N PRO A 21 -33.77 -6.27 -19.54
CA PRO A 21 -33.60 -7.64 -19.05
C PRO A 21 -33.39 -7.72 -17.53
N LEU A 22 -33.03 -6.60 -16.89
CA LEU A 22 -32.70 -6.52 -15.48
C LEU A 22 -33.45 -5.35 -14.80
N PRO A 23 -33.83 -5.51 -13.52
CA PRO A 23 -34.39 -4.41 -12.75
C PRO A 23 -33.35 -3.27 -12.59
N VAL A 24 -33.85 -2.07 -12.28
CA VAL A 24 -33.01 -0.85 -12.20
C VAL A 24 -31.85 -1.01 -11.22
N TRP A 25 -32.08 -1.59 -10.04
CA TRP A 25 -31.03 -1.78 -9.04
C TRP A 25 -29.93 -2.75 -9.53
N ALA A 26 -30.30 -3.80 -10.27
CA ALA A 26 -29.33 -4.75 -10.82
C ALA A 26 -28.50 -4.12 -11.94
N ARG A 27 -29.10 -3.25 -12.77
CA ARG A 27 -28.35 -2.45 -13.75
C ARG A 27 -27.37 -1.49 -13.08
N LYS A 28 -27.78 -0.82 -12.00
CA LYS A 28 -26.87 0.03 -11.19
C LYS A 28 -25.72 -0.79 -10.61
N ALA A 29 -25.96 -2.00 -10.12
CA ALA A 29 -24.91 -2.89 -9.64
C ALA A 29 -23.94 -3.31 -10.77
N GLN A 30 -24.45 -3.57 -11.99
CA GLN A 30 -23.59 -3.83 -13.15
C GLN A 30 -22.75 -2.61 -13.54
N TRP A 31 -23.29 -1.39 -13.39
CA TRP A 31 -22.52 -0.17 -13.60
C TRP A 31 -21.42 0.00 -12.56
N LEU A 32 -21.72 -0.21 -11.27
CA LEU A 32 -20.69 -0.21 -10.23
C LEU A 32 -19.61 -1.25 -10.50
N LYS A 33 -19.99 -2.46 -10.95
CA LYS A 33 -19.03 -3.49 -11.37
C LYS A 33 -18.16 -2.99 -12.53
N ARG A 34 -18.76 -2.39 -13.56
CA ARG A 34 -18.00 -1.79 -14.66
C ARG A 34 -17.02 -0.73 -14.15
N ASP A 35 -17.46 0.17 -13.28
CA ASP A 35 -16.63 1.23 -12.73
C ASP A 35 -15.46 0.64 -11.91
N THR A 36 -15.68 -0.45 -11.16
CA THR A 36 -14.59 -1.16 -10.47
C THR A 36 -13.60 -1.82 -11.43
N VAL A 37 -14.07 -2.37 -12.55
CA VAL A 37 -13.21 -2.93 -13.60
C VAL A 37 -12.36 -1.83 -14.22
N GLU A 38 -12.95 -0.68 -14.53
CA GLU A 38 -12.24 0.48 -15.08
C GLU A 38 -11.17 1.01 -14.11
N ILE A 39 -11.45 1.06 -12.80
CA ILE A 39 -10.46 1.41 -11.77
C ILE A 39 -9.31 0.39 -11.74
N ASN A 40 -9.62 -0.91 -11.79
CA ASN A 40 -8.60 -1.96 -11.79
C ASN A 40 -7.73 -1.91 -13.05
N GLU A 41 -8.33 -1.71 -14.23
CA GLU A 41 -7.61 -1.56 -15.49
C GLU A 41 -6.71 -0.32 -15.47
N ALA A 42 -7.20 0.79 -14.90
CA ALA A 42 -6.42 2.00 -14.74
C ALA A 42 -5.22 1.80 -13.80
N ALA A 43 -5.40 1.05 -12.71
CA ALA A 43 -4.32 0.67 -11.80
C ALA A 43 -3.27 -0.23 -12.48
N LEU A 44 -3.71 -1.20 -13.29
CA LEU A 44 -2.83 -2.09 -14.05
C LEU A 44 -2.09 -1.37 -15.19
N ARG A 45 -2.65 -0.28 -15.71
CA ARG A 45 -2.01 0.57 -16.72
C ARG A 45 -0.90 1.45 -16.13
N GLU A 46 -0.78 1.53 -14.80
CA GLU A 46 0.32 2.28 -14.16
C GLU A 46 1.69 1.66 -14.49
N PRO A 47 2.75 2.49 -14.61
CA PRO A 47 4.09 1.98 -14.90
C PRO A 47 4.65 1.17 -13.73
N TYR A 48 5.47 0.15 -14.04
CA TYR A 48 6.11 -0.72 -13.05
C TYR A 48 6.97 0.03 -12.03
N TYR A 49 7.69 1.08 -12.44
CA TYR A 49 8.54 1.89 -11.56
C TYR A 49 8.45 3.38 -11.89
N ARG A 50 8.91 4.21 -10.95
CA ARG A 50 9.02 5.65 -11.11
C ARG A 50 10.36 6.11 -10.56
N ILE A 51 11.06 6.94 -11.34
CA ILE A 51 12.33 7.55 -10.91
C ILE A 51 12.02 8.58 -9.84
N LYS A 52 12.69 8.48 -8.69
CA LYS A 52 12.51 9.35 -7.51
C LYS A 52 13.82 10.06 -7.19
N SER A 53 13.74 11.34 -6.86
CA SER A 53 14.88 12.08 -6.29
C SER A 53 14.93 11.90 -4.77
N TYR A 54 16.10 12.10 -4.15
CA TYR A 54 16.26 12.04 -2.70
C TYR A 54 15.71 13.29 -1.98
N ALA A 55 15.87 14.47 -2.59
CA ALA A 55 15.46 15.73 -2.00
C ALA A 55 13.94 15.95 -2.00
N GLN A 56 13.21 15.41 -2.98
CA GLN A 56 11.77 15.66 -3.09
C GLN A 56 10.95 14.70 -2.22
N PRO A 57 9.83 15.18 -1.63
CA PRO A 57 8.85 14.33 -0.95
C PRO A 57 8.39 13.16 -1.81
N ALA A 58 7.95 12.07 -1.18
CA ALA A 58 7.45 10.90 -1.91
C ALA A 58 6.18 11.22 -2.71
N ALA A 59 5.37 12.17 -2.23
CA ALA A 59 4.15 12.66 -2.90
C ALA A 59 4.41 13.64 -4.06
N TYR A 60 5.67 14.01 -4.35
CA TYR A 60 5.98 15.00 -5.39
C TYR A 60 5.62 14.52 -6.81
N THR A 61 5.74 13.22 -7.08
CA THR A 61 5.35 12.67 -8.38
C THR A 61 3.83 12.66 -8.52
N ALA A 62 3.32 12.87 -9.73
CA ALA A 62 1.88 12.86 -10.05
C ALA A 62 1.10 11.77 -9.29
N PRO A 63 -0.07 12.10 -8.70
CA PRO A 63 -0.85 11.16 -7.92
C PRO A 63 -1.13 9.90 -8.75
N ARG A 64 -1.10 8.74 -8.08
CA ARG A 64 -1.48 7.47 -8.72
C ARG A 64 -2.95 7.54 -9.11
N VAL A 65 -3.31 6.97 -10.25
CA VAL A 65 -4.71 6.89 -10.68
C VAL A 65 -5.50 6.05 -9.67
N SER A 66 -4.85 5.03 -9.12
CA SER A 66 -5.31 4.22 -7.98
C SER A 66 -5.59 5.03 -6.70
N GLY A 67 -4.97 6.22 -6.55
CA GLY A 67 -5.18 7.13 -5.43
C GLY A 67 -6.25 8.18 -5.70
N SER A 68 -6.44 8.57 -6.97
CA SER A 68 -7.37 9.64 -7.37
C SER A 68 -8.81 9.17 -7.55
N ALA A 69 -9.05 7.87 -7.78
CA ALA A 69 -10.40 7.33 -7.93
C ALA A 69 -11.19 7.31 -6.60
N ALA A 70 -10.50 7.42 -5.46
CA ALA A 70 -11.07 7.51 -4.12
C ALA A 70 -10.88 8.90 -3.54
N GLN A 71 -11.22 9.94 -4.31
CA GLN A 71 -11.12 11.34 -3.88
C GLN A 71 -12.19 11.65 -2.83
N GLU A 72 -12.10 11.01 -1.67
CA GLU A 72 -12.46 11.66 -0.42
C GLU A 72 -11.58 12.92 -0.34
N SER A 73 -12.19 14.09 -0.21
CA SER A 73 -11.45 15.32 0.10
C SER A 73 -10.52 15.01 1.26
N SER A 74 -9.21 15.30 1.13
CA SER A 74 -8.18 15.02 2.14
C SER A 74 -8.54 15.70 3.45
N THR A 75 -9.36 15.03 4.23
CA THR A 75 -9.89 15.47 5.50
C THR A 75 -9.24 14.62 6.56
N HIS A 76 -9.09 15.18 7.75
CA HIS A 76 -8.53 14.46 8.91
C HIS A 76 -9.30 13.18 9.27
N GLN A 77 -10.48 12.97 8.68
CA GLN A 77 -11.34 11.80 8.88
C GLN A 77 -11.05 10.65 7.89
N SER A 78 -10.26 10.88 6.83
CA SER A 78 -9.91 9.80 5.91
C SER A 78 -8.93 8.83 6.57
N SER A 79 -9.18 7.53 6.41
CA SER A 79 -8.29 6.47 6.90
C SER A 79 -6.85 6.57 6.37
N ARG A 80 -6.66 7.26 5.25
CA ARG A 80 -5.35 7.45 4.59
C ARG A 80 -4.64 8.73 5.02
N TYR A 81 -5.26 9.57 5.83
CA TYR A 81 -4.76 10.92 6.14
C TYR A 81 -3.31 10.91 6.66
N SER A 82 -3.01 10.08 7.67
CA SER A 82 -1.68 10.02 8.28
C SER A 82 -0.59 9.57 7.30
N VAL A 83 -0.92 8.60 6.42
CA VAL A 83 0.00 8.11 5.39
C VAL A 83 0.26 9.20 4.35
N GLU A 84 -0.79 9.88 3.88
CA GLU A 84 -0.60 10.98 2.93
C GLU A 84 0.20 12.15 3.52
N GLU A 85 -0.02 12.46 4.80
CA GLU A 85 0.74 13.48 5.50
C GLU A 85 2.23 13.11 5.55
N GLN A 86 2.56 11.86 5.88
CA GLN A 86 3.95 11.37 5.85
C GLN A 86 4.56 11.41 4.45
N LEU A 87 3.80 11.09 3.39
CA LEU A 87 4.29 11.14 2.02
C LEU A 87 4.53 12.58 1.51
N ARG A 88 3.78 13.55 2.04
CA ARG A 88 3.96 14.99 1.76
C ARG A 88 5.13 15.61 2.53
N ARG A 89 5.48 15.06 3.70
CA ARG A 89 6.65 15.50 4.47
C ARG A 89 7.97 15.31 3.69
N PRO A 90 8.98 16.15 3.92
CA PRO A 90 10.29 15.98 3.31
C PRO A 90 10.92 14.65 3.74
N ARG A 91 11.74 14.07 2.87
CA ARG A 91 12.46 12.83 3.19
C ARG A 91 13.54 13.10 4.24
N GLN A 92 13.82 12.08 5.05
CA GLN A 92 14.86 12.18 6.09
C GLN A 92 16.26 11.86 5.56
N ALA A 93 16.38 10.90 4.62
CA ALA A 93 17.62 10.59 3.93
C ALA A 93 17.72 11.41 2.63
N LEU A 94 18.33 12.61 2.73
CA LEU A 94 18.39 13.60 1.65
C LEU A 94 19.50 13.35 0.61
N SER A 95 20.51 12.56 0.96
CA SER A 95 21.66 12.26 0.10
C SER A 95 21.97 10.75 0.12
N PRO A 96 22.62 10.23 -0.94
CA PRO A 96 23.08 8.84 -0.95
C PRO A 96 24.11 8.55 0.15
N GLU A 97 25.00 9.52 0.43
CA GLU A 97 26.00 9.43 1.50
C GLU A 97 25.33 9.25 2.87
N ARG A 98 24.31 10.06 3.18
CA ARG A 98 23.59 9.94 4.44
C ARG A 98 22.86 8.60 4.57
N LEU A 99 22.32 8.09 3.47
CA LEU A 99 21.72 6.75 3.45
C LEU A 99 22.78 5.68 3.73
N GLN A 100 23.96 5.80 3.13
CA GLN A 100 25.06 4.88 3.36
C GLN A 100 25.53 4.90 4.82
N GLU A 101 25.71 6.08 5.42
CA GLU A 101 26.05 6.19 6.86
C GLU A 101 25.02 5.48 7.75
N LEU A 102 23.72 5.73 7.52
CA LEU A 102 22.65 5.07 8.28
C LEU A 102 22.64 3.56 8.07
N ARG A 103 23.00 3.11 6.87
CA ARG A 103 23.10 1.69 6.54
C ARG A 103 24.31 1.03 7.20
N GLU A 104 25.43 1.72 7.30
CA GLU A 104 26.63 1.23 7.99
C GLU A 104 26.42 1.15 9.51
N GLN A 105 25.58 2.03 10.06
CA GLN A 105 25.16 1.98 11.46
C GLN A 105 24.16 0.84 11.76
N LEU A 106 23.54 0.25 10.74
CA LEU A 106 22.55 -0.82 10.92
C LEU A 106 23.25 -2.12 11.36
N GLN A 107 23.01 -2.53 12.60
CA GLN A 107 23.48 -3.80 13.13
C GLN A 107 22.41 -4.88 12.95
N LEU A 108 22.78 -5.98 12.30
CA LEU A 108 21.92 -7.14 12.16
C LEU A 108 22.25 -8.15 13.27
N THR A 109 21.25 -8.56 14.04
CA THR A 109 21.42 -9.44 15.20
C THR A 109 21.47 -10.92 14.83
N ASP A 110 20.71 -11.33 13.82
CA ASP A 110 20.45 -12.74 13.50
C ASP A 110 20.99 -13.15 12.12
N THR A 111 22.10 -12.58 11.69
CA THR A 111 22.75 -13.00 10.44
C THR A 111 23.61 -14.24 10.65
N CYS A 112 23.46 -15.24 9.78
CA CYS A 112 24.36 -16.39 9.75
C CYS A 112 25.77 -15.96 9.35
N GLY A 113 26.67 -15.86 10.33
CA GLY A 113 28.08 -15.54 10.11
C GLY A 113 28.70 -14.76 11.28
N PRO A 114 30.03 -14.63 11.32
CA PRO A 114 30.69 -13.84 12.35
C PRO A 114 30.35 -12.36 12.19
N THR A 115 29.73 -11.76 13.21
CA THR A 115 29.43 -10.34 13.23
C THR A 115 30.64 -9.55 13.72
N LEU A 116 31.09 -8.57 12.94
CA LEU A 116 32.11 -7.61 13.37
C LEU A 116 31.51 -6.64 14.38
N ARG A 117 31.59 -6.98 15.66
CA ARG A 117 31.14 -6.11 16.76
C ARG A 117 32.26 -5.18 17.18
N SER A 118 31.90 -3.93 17.48
CA SER A 118 32.81 -3.00 18.13
C SER A 118 33.15 -3.51 19.53
N SER A 119 34.43 -3.53 19.88
CA SER A 119 34.97 -4.04 21.15
C SER A 119 34.35 -3.38 22.40
N ALA A 120 33.64 -2.26 22.26
CA ALA A 120 32.97 -1.56 23.35
C ALA A 120 31.55 -2.09 23.68
N ALA A 121 30.97 -2.97 22.84
CA ALA A 121 29.55 -3.32 22.90
C ALA A 121 29.20 -4.51 23.85
N GLY A 122 30.17 -5.03 24.60
CA GLY A 122 29.99 -6.22 25.45
C GLY A 122 29.72 -7.50 24.65
N PRO A 123 29.59 -8.66 25.33
CA PRO A 123 29.33 -9.93 24.68
C PRO A 123 27.96 -9.95 24.01
N ALA A 124 27.78 -10.75 22.95
CA ALA A 124 26.45 -10.97 22.41
C ALA A 124 25.62 -11.86 23.35
N TYR A 125 24.31 -11.64 23.40
CA TYR A 125 23.40 -12.48 24.17
C TYR A 125 23.51 -13.97 23.76
N SER A 126 23.70 -14.24 22.48
CA SER A 126 23.95 -15.59 21.96
C SER A 126 25.26 -16.20 22.47
N ASP A 127 26.28 -15.38 22.73
CA ASP A 127 27.58 -15.85 23.22
C ASP A 127 27.50 -16.20 24.71
N GLU A 128 26.71 -15.44 25.48
CA GLU A 128 26.51 -15.66 26.92
C GLU A 128 25.51 -16.79 27.21
N TYR A 129 24.40 -16.83 26.48
CA TYR A 129 23.25 -17.69 26.80
C TYR A 129 23.00 -18.79 25.76
N GLY A 130 23.74 -18.79 24.65
CA GLY A 130 23.56 -19.72 23.55
C GLY A 130 22.32 -19.42 22.70
N HIS A 131 22.21 -20.09 21.56
CA HIS A 131 21.11 -19.86 20.61
C HIS A 131 19.77 -20.47 21.01
N ARG A 132 19.73 -21.42 21.95
CA ARG A 132 18.50 -22.11 22.38
C ARG A 132 17.77 -21.39 23.51
N LEU A 133 18.50 -20.64 24.35
CA LEU A 133 17.90 -19.92 25.45
C LEU A 133 17.32 -18.59 24.96
N ARG A 134 16.15 -18.25 25.48
CA ARG A 134 15.51 -16.96 25.25
C ARG A 134 15.14 -16.34 26.59
N PRO A 135 15.08 -14.99 26.67
CA PRO A 135 14.54 -14.31 27.84
C PRO A 135 13.12 -14.79 28.13
N ARG A 136 12.75 -14.81 29.41
CA ARG A 136 11.35 -15.00 29.82
C ARG A 136 10.60 -13.69 29.61
N TYR A 137 10.12 -13.48 28.39
CA TYR A 137 9.27 -12.34 28.07
C TYR A 137 7.95 -12.40 28.85
N PRO A 138 7.35 -11.26 29.22
CA PRO A 138 6.03 -11.25 29.84
C PRO A 138 4.99 -11.76 28.83
N GLU A 139 4.32 -12.84 29.19
CA GLU A 139 3.24 -13.42 28.39
C GLU A 139 1.90 -12.85 28.90
N SER A 140 1.38 -11.86 28.19
CA SER A 140 0.10 -11.21 28.49
C SER A 140 -0.72 -11.00 27.22
N TRP A 141 -1.99 -10.62 27.40
CA TRP A 141 -2.84 -10.22 26.27
C TRP A 141 -2.20 -9.10 25.42
N ASP A 142 -1.56 -8.13 26.07
CA ASP A 142 -0.93 -6.99 25.41
C ASP A 142 0.48 -7.29 24.86
N THR A 143 1.12 -8.38 25.30
CA THR A 143 2.48 -8.73 24.90
C THR A 143 2.59 -10.23 24.67
N VAL A 144 2.56 -10.62 23.39
CA VAL A 144 2.69 -12.01 22.96
C VAL A 144 4.10 -12.22 22.38
N PRO A 145 5.02 -12.86 23.12
CA PRO A 145 6.36 -13.14 22.61
C PRO A 145 6.36 -14.29 21.60
N PRO A 146 7.43 -14.41 20.78
CA PRO A 146 7.60 -15.57 19.91
C PRO A 146 7.76 -16.85 20.75
N HIS A 147 6.91 -17.84 20.50
CA HIS A 147 6.96 -19.15 21.17
C HIS A 147 7.74 -20.19 20.35
N GLN A 148 8.19 -21.26 21.02
CA GLN A 148 8.82 -22.42 20.39
C GLN A 148 10.02 -22.09 19.48
N PRO A 149 11.13 -21.57 20.02
CA PRO A 149 12.30 -21.16 19.21
C PRO A 149 12.95 -22.31 18.41
N SER A 150 12.62 -23.57 18.71
CA SER A 150 13.06 -24.74 17.94
C SER A 150 12.33 -24.92 16.60
N HIS A 151 11.12 -24.38 16.44
CA HIS A 151 10.34 -24.49 15.20
C HIS A 151 10.69 -23.40 14.17
N THR A 152 11.29 -22.30 14.62
CA THR A 152 11.89 -21.27 13.78
C THR A 152 13.40 -21.42 13.85
N PRO A 153 14.02 -22.31 13.05
CA PRO A 153 15.47 -22.38 13.01
C PRO A 153 15.99 -21.02 12.54
N GLY A 154 16.73 -20.35 13.41
CA GLY A 154 17.58 -19.20 13.07
C GLY A 154 18.85 -19.66 12.38
#